data_AF-A0A2T6EBH5-F1
#
_entry.id   AF-A0A2T6EBH5-F1
#
_cell.length_a   1.000
_cell.length_b   1.000
_cell.length_c   1.000
_cell.angle_alpha   90.00
_cell.angle_beta   90.00
_cell.angle_gamma   90.00
#
_symmetry.space_group_name_H-M   'P 1'
#
loop_
_entity.id
_entity.type
_entity.pdbx_description
1 polymer ?
#
loop_
_entity_poly.entity_id
_entity_poly.type
_entity_poly.pdbx_seq_one_letter_code
_entity_poly.pdbx_strand_id
1 'polypeptide(L)'
;MGLPMFHRLSQFSPLIWTVIGGTFLTRLTYFMVWPFMAILLKDQFDLSVFVIGLILSGAAFIGSSLSFVVGNLSDRFGRRVVMISGTLTSAFAFGSLAWAHQLPVYIVCILLVGAGYSLLEPPSKAMISDEISDPETRGLAFNLRYYFLNIGAAAGPLSGVYFGLTAQQSTFSLVMTTYVLYGFALAYFSRHQPRISDDQKAAAGLAKAWIVLKKDKAFQLLVIANTLIMTCYGQFEATLVQYLGLVRPGDAVGLYATLVMVNAATILIFQFPMLALLRNVQLHNRIYFSLALFALGFSAYAWLPQPLAIAWILATLIMSVGESVLFPTLNIQIDVMAPHHLRGSYFGANAISSFGFSLAPALGGLMLELLGHNAWWVTGALVLLAMALYYLAVKLLPARRQWVAELEAEVRAVERVAQR
;
A
#
# COMPACT_ATOMS: atom_id res chain seq x y z
N MET A 1 19.08 21.01 16.20
CA MET A 1 17.65 21.32 15.92
C MET A 1 17.33 20.78 14.54
N GLY A 2 16.38 19.85 14.42
CA GLY A 2 15.98 19.33 13.11
C GLY A 2 15.39 20.43 12.22
N LEU A 3 15.69 20.40 10.92
CA LEU A 3 15.20 21.39 9.97
C LEU A 3 13.67 21.48 10.03
N PRO A 4 13.08 22.70 10.01
CA PRO A 4 11.63 22.89 10.01
C PRO A 4 11.01 22.20 8.79
N MET A 5 9.78 21.69 8.95
CA MET A 5 9.07 20.90 7.93
C MET A 5 9.07 21.59 6.54
N PHE A 6 8.84 22.90 6.52
CA PHE A 6 8.84 23.70 5.29
C PHE A 6 10.18 23.67 4.55
N HIS A 7 11.30 23.63 5.27
CA HIS A 7 12.61 23.54 4.65
C HIS A 7 12.85 22.16 4.00
N ARG A 8 12.30 21.08 4.58
CA ARG A 8 12.37 19.75 3.96
C ARG A 8 11.51 19.65 2.72
N LEU A 9 10.32 20.27 2.74
CA LEU A 9 9.45 20.35 1.57
C LEU A 9 10.15 21.06 0.40
N SER A 10 10.98 22.07 0.65
CA SER A 10 11.76 22.72 -0.41
C SER A 10 12.86 21.84 -1.02
N GLN A 11 13.22 20.71 -0.40
CA GLN A 11 14.17 19.74 -0.96
C GLN A 11 13.51 18.76 -1.93
N PHE A 12 12.18 18.74 -2.02
CA PHE A 12 11.48 17.83 -2.92
C PHE A 12 11.68 18.28 -4.36
N SER A 13 12.32 17.42 -5.16
CA SER A 13 12.44 17.65 -6.59
C SER A 13 11.06 17.62 -7.26
N PRO A 14 10.90 18.25 -8.44
CA PRO A 14 9.67 18.13 -9.23
C PRO A 14 9.26 16.68 -9.49
N LEU A 15 10.22 15.76 -9.56
CA LEU A 15 9.96 14.33 -9.71
C LEU A 15 9.28 13.74 -8.46
N ILE A 16 9.72 14.10 -7.26
CA ILE A 16 9.06 13.68 -6.01
C ILE A 16 7.60 14.17 -5.97
N TRP A 17 7.37 15.44 -6.29
CA TRP A 17 6.01 15.98 -6.37
C TRP A 17 5.18 15.31 -7.46
N THR A 18 5.79 14.95 -8.59
CA THR A 18 5.12 14.17 -9.64
C THR A 18 4.69 12.80 -9.12
N VAL A 19 5.53 12.11 -8.34
CA VAL A 19 5.17 10.81 -7.74
C VAL A 19 4.04 10.95 -6.72
N ILE A 20 4.10 11.95 -5.83
CA ILE A 20 3.07 12.17 -4.80
C ILE A 20 1.74 12.60 -5.43
N GLY A 21 1.78 13.61 -6.33
CA GLY A 21 0.60 14.10 -7.03
C GLY A 21 0.00 13.07 -7.98
N GLY A 22 0.84 12.29 -8.67
CA GLY A 22 0.38 11.16 -9.48
C GLY A 22 -0.31 10.09 -8.64
N THR A 23 0.24 9.76 -7.46
CA THR A 23 -0.41 8.84 -6.51
C THR A 23 -1.77 9.38 -6.07
N PHE A 24 -1.86 10.67 -5.73
CA PHE A 24 -3.14 11.30 -5.37
C PHE A 24 -4.18 11.19 -6.49
N LEU A 25 -3.85 11.68 -7.69
CA LEU A 25 -4.80 11.79 -8.80
C LEU A 25 -5.24 10.41 -9.31
N THR A 26 -4.31 9.48 -9.44
CA THR A 26 -4.65 8.10 -9.85
C THR A 26 -5.54 7.43 -8.83
N ARG A 27 -5.33 7.66 -7.52
CA ARG A 27 -6.19 7.12 -6.46
C ARG A 27 -7.56 7.77 -6.43
N LEU A 28 -7.61 9.10 -6.53
CA LEU A 28 -8.85 9.85 -6.60
C LEU A 28 -9.75 9.31 -7.72
N THR A 29 -9.23 9.28 -8.95
CA THR A 29 -10.01 8.83 -10.12
C THR A 29 -10.30 7.33 -10.11
N TYR A 30 -9.38 6.50 -9.62
CA TYR A 30 -9.63 5.07 -9.43
C TYR A 30 -10.82 4.83 -8.49
N PHE A 31 -10.86 5.47 -7.32
CA PHE A 31 -11.93 5.26 -6.35
C PHE A 31 -13.25 5.94 -6.72
N MET A 32 -13.27 6.86 -7.71
CA MET A 32 -14.54 7.33 -8.31
C MET A 32 -15.30 6.21 -9.03
N VAL A 33 -14.58 5.22 -9.60
CA VAL A 33 -15.17 4.22 -10.50
C VAL A 33 -15.09 2.80 -9.96
N TRP A 34 -13.93 2.41 -9.40
CA TRP A 34 -13.66 1.02 -9.03
C TRP A 34 -14.66 0.38 -8.06
N PRO A 35 -15.17 1.07 -7.01
CA PRO A 35 -16.20 0.50 -6.12
C PRO A 35 -17.46 0.04 -6.85
N PHE A 36 -17.75 0.63 -8.02
CA PHE A 36 -18.92 0.32 -8.85
C PHE A 36 -18.64 -0.73 -9.93
N MET A 37 -17.39 -1.24 -10.04
CA MET A 37 -17.01 -2.23 -11.05
C MET A 37 -17.85 -3.52 -10.96
N ALA A 38 -18.18 -3.95 -9.74
CA ALA A 38 -19.03 -5.12 -9.53
C ALA A 38 -20.45 -4.91 -10.08
N ILE A 39 -20.99 -3.69 -9.96
CA ILE A 39 -22.31 -3.33 -10.50
C ILE A 39 -22.26 -3.33 -12.02
N LEU A 40 -21.24 -2.70 -12.61
CA LEU A 40 -21.05 -2.67 -14.07
C LEU A 40 -20.95 -4.08 -14.67
N LEU A 41 -20.20 -4.98 -14.04
CA LEU A 41 -20.06 -6.37 -14.51
C LEU A 41 -21.37 -7.15 -14.41
N LYS A 42 -22.17 -6.90 -13.37
CA LYS A 42 -23.49 -7.52 -13.21
C LYS A 42 -24.46 -6.97 -14.25
N ASP A 43 -24.58 -5.65 -14.38
CA ASP A 43 -25.60 -5.03 -15.22
C ASP A 43 -25.31 -5.21 -16.72
N GLN A 44 -24.05 -5.26 -17.14
CA GLN A 44 -23.69 -5.43 -18.55
C GLN A 44 -23.64 -6.89 -19.02
N PHE A 45 -23.31 -7.83 -18.13
CA PHE A 45 -23.02 -9.22 -18.52
C PHE A 45 -23.82 -10.27 -17.73
N ASP A 46 -24.72 -9.85 -16.84
CA ASP A 46 -25.55 -10.70 -15.98
C ASP A 46 -24.75 -11.78 -15.21
N LEU A 47 -23.55 -11.40 -14.77
CA LEU A 47 -22.66 -12.32 -14.07
C LEU A 47 -23.13 -12.56 -12.64
N SER A 48 -22.97 -13.80 -12.17
CA SER A 48 -23.13 -14.12 -10.76
C SER A 48 -22.10 -13.39 -9.90
N VAL A 49 -22.48 -13.08 -8.65
CA VAL A 49 -21.61 -12.42 -7.66
C VAL A 49 -20.30 -13.17 -7.47
N PHE A 50 -20.32 -14.51 -7.51
CA PHE A 50 -19.13 -15.34 -7.39
C PHE A 50 -18.13 -15.11 -8.52
N VAL A 51 -18.60 -15.08 -9.78
CA VAL A 51 -17.75 -14.85 -10.96
C VAL A 51 -17.15 -13.44 -10.93
N ILE A 52 -17.94 -12.43 -10.56
CA ILE A 52 -17.45 -11.05 -10.37
C ILE A 52 -16.34 -11.02 -9.32
N GLY A 53 -16.56 -11.68 -8.18
CA GLY A 53 -15.56 -11.80 -7.12
C GLY A 53 -14.26 -12.43 -7.60
N LEU A 54 -14.31 -13.51 -8.40
CA LEU A 54 -13.13 -14.14 -8.99
C LEU A 54 -12.38 -13.20 -9.93
N ILE A 55 -13.08 -12.46 -10.80
CA ILE A 55 -12.47 -11.52 -11.74
C ILE A 55 -11.73 -10.40 -10.99
N LEU A 56 -12.38 -9.77 -10.00
CA LEU A 56 -11.78 -8.70 -9.22
C LEU A 56 -10.61 -9.20 -8.35
N SER A 57 -10.74 -10.39 -7.76
CA SER A 57 -9.66 -11.03 -6.99
C SER A 57 -8.46 -11.38 -7.88
N GLY A 58 -8.71 -11.76 -9.14
CA GLY A 58 -7.67 -12.00 -10.13
C GLY A 58 -6.76 -10.80 -10.33
N ALA A 59 -7.30 -9.58 -10.37
CA ALA A 59 -6.50 -8.36 -10.48
C ALA A 59 -5.57 -8.18 -9.27
N ALA A 60 -6.10 -8.34 -8.06
CA ALA A 60 -5.31 -8.26 -6.83
C ALA A 60 -4.21 -9.34 -6.78
N PHE A 61 -4.54 -10.56 -7.21
CA PHE A 61 -3.61 -11.68 -7.29
C PHE A 61 -2.47 -11.42 -8.27
N ILE A 62 -2.78 -10.96 -9.49
CA ILE A 62 -1.78 -10.61 -10.51
C ILE A 62 -0.89 -9.48 -9.99
N GLY A 63 -1.47 -8.41 -9.43
CA GLY A 63 -0.71 -7.29 -8.90
C GLY A 63 0.24 -7.69 -7.78
N SER A 64 -0.21 -8.51 -6.84
CA SER A 64 0.60 -8.96 -5.71
C SER A 64 1.69 -9.94 -6.15
N SER A 65 1.37 -10.90 -7.01
CA SER A 65 2.31 -11.92 -7.49
C SER A 65 3.43 -11.33 -8.34
N LEU A 66 3.13 -10.32 -9.16
CA LEU A 66 4.13 -9.66 -10.00
C LEU A 66 5.02 -8.68 -9.22
N SER A 67 4.63 -8.24 -8.03
CA SER A 67 5.29 -7.13 -7.34
C SER A 67 6.76 -7.35 -7.04
N PHE A 68 7.17 -8.57 -6.67
CA PHE A 68 8.59 -8.87 -6.47
C PHE A 68 9.38 -8.76 -7.79
N VAL A 69 8.87 -9.40 -8.85
CA VAL A 69 9.52 -9.40 -10.17
C VAL A 69 9.60 -7.98 -10.72
N VAL A 70 8.52 -7.22 -10.61
CA VAL A 70 8.44 -5.83 -11.06
C VAL A 70 9.33 -4.91 -10.24
N GLY A 71 9.39 -5.11 -8.92
CA GLY A 71 10.34 -4.45 -8.04
C GLY A 71 11.77 -4.65 -8.52
N ASN A 72 12.14 -5.90 -8.83
CA ASN A 72 13.45 -6.24 -9.38
C ASN A 72 13.69 -5.66 -10.78
N LEU A 73 12.68 -5.69 -11.67
CA LEU A 73 12.76 -5.04 -12.98
C LEU A 73 13.07 -3.54 -12.83
N SER A 74 12.53 -2.89 -11.80
CA SER A 74 12.80 -1.48 -11.56
C SER A 74 14.21 -1.22 -11.01
N ASP A 75 14.81 -2.17 -10.28
CA ASP A 75 16.22 -2.10 -9.88
C ASP A 75 17.13 -2.26 -11.10
N ARG A 76 16.76 -3.14 -12.04
CA ARG A 76 17.57 -3.49 -13.19
C ARG A 76 17.45 -2.48 -14.33
N PHE A 77 16.23 -2.14 -14.74
CA PHE A 77 15.98 -1.29 -15.91
C PHE A 77 15.71 0.17 -15.56
N GLY A 78 15.59 0.46 -14.27
CA GLY A 78 15.39 1.80 -13.73
C GLY A 78 13.94 2.12 -13.43
N ARG A 79 13.75 2.92 -12.38
CA ARG A 79 12.45 3.31 -11.85
C ARG A 79 11.58 3.94 -12.94
N ARG A 80 12.17 4.88 -13.69
CA ARG A 80 11.52 5.61 -14.79
C ARG A 80 10.86 4.67 -15.81
N VAL A 81 11.62 3.72 -16.36
CA VAL A 81 11.13 2.85 -17.44
C VAL A 81 9.95 2.03 -16.96
N VAL A 82 10.10 1.39 -15.79
CA VAL A 82 9.05 0.53 -15.22
C VAL A 82 7.79 1.33 -14.85
N MET A 83 7.95 2.51 -14.24
CA MET A 83 6.81 3.35 -13.89
C MET A 83 6.08 3.89 -15.13
N ILE A 84 6.80 4.32 -16.17
CA ILE A 84 6.17 4.75 -17.42
C ILE A 84 5.41 3.58 -18.05
N SER A 85 6.00 2.39 -18.11
CA SER A 85 5.29 1.19 -18.55
C SER A 85 4.03 0.95 -17.72
N GLY A 86 4.08 1.12 -16.39
CA GLY A 86 2.92 1.02 -15.51
C GLY A 86 1.82 2.04 -15.82
N THR A 87 2.17 3.29 -16.09
CA THR A 87 1.21 4.31 -16.51
C THR A 87 0.57 3.97 -17.86
N LEU A 88 1.35 3.47 -18.82
CA LEU A 88 0.86 3.07 -20.14
C LEU A 88 -0.04 1.84 -20.06
N THR A 89 0.35 0.82 -19.29
CA THR A 89 -0.47 -0.38 -19.05
C THR A 89 -1.79 -0.01 -18.38
N SER A 90 -1.76 0.86 -17.37
CA SER A 90 -2.98 1.30 -16.68
C SER A 90 -3.86 2.17 -17.56
N ALA A 91 -3.28 3.10 -18.32
CA ALA A 91 -4.02 3.90 -19.29
C ALA A 91 -4.66 3.03 -20.37
N PHE A 92 -3.93 2.07 -20.93
CA PHE A 92 -4.49 1.12 -21.89
C PHE A 92 -5.63 0.31 -21.29
N ALA A 93 -5.45 -0.25 -20.09
CA ALA A 93 -6.48 -1.06 -19.44
C ALA A 93 -7.76 -0.27 -19.15
N PHE A 94 -7.65 0.92 -18.54
CA PHE A 94 -8.81 1.77 -18.27
C PHE A 94 -9.41 2.36 -19.54
N GLY A 95 -8.59 2.73 -20.52
CA GLY A 95 -9.07 3.15 -21.83
C GLY A 95 -9.91 2.05 -22.48
N SER A 96 -9.37 0.84 -22.59
CA SER A 96 -10.11 -0.31 -23.13
C SER A 96 -11.40 -0.59 -22.35
N LEU A 97 -11.42 -0.50 -21.01
CA LEU A 97 -12.66 -0.63 -20.23
C LEU A 97 -13.71 0.42 -20.57
N ALA A 98 -13.32 1.64 -20.95
CA ALA A 98 -14.25 2.70 -21.34
C ALA A 98 -15.05 2.38 -22.61
N TRP A 99 -14.54 1.50 -23.48
CA TRP A 99 -15.16 1.15 -24.77
C TRP A 99 -15.37 -0.36 -24.99
N ALA A 100 -15.01 -1.21 -24.03
CA ALA A 100 -15.17 -2.66 -24.16
C ALA A 100 -16.65 -3.07 -24.10
N HIS A 101 -17.08 -3.97 -24.99
CA HIS A 101 -18.44 -4.53 -24.96
C HIS A 101 -18.44 -6.05 -24.78
N GLN A 102 -17.27 -6.67 -24.68
CA GLN A 102 -17.10 -8.11 -24.59
C GLN A 102 -16.49 -8.50 -23.25
N LEU A 103 -17.07 -9.50 -22.59
CA LEU A 103 -16.63 -9.99 -21.29
C LEU A 103 -15.13 -10.39 -21.25
N PRO A 104 -14.58 -11.14 -22.21
CA PRO A 104 -13.16 -11.49 -22.20
C PRO A 104 -12.24 -10.27 -22.17
N VAL A 105 -12.62 -9.20 -22.88
CA VAL A 105 -11.87 -7.93 -22.89
C VAL A 105 -11.91 -7.28 -21.51
N TYR A 106 -13.08 -7.24 -20.86
CA TYR A 106 -13.21 -6.74 -19.48
C TYR A 106 -12.30 -7.49 -18.51
N ILE A 107 -12.31 -8.82 -18.56
CA ILE A 107 -11.49 -9.67 -17.68
C ILE A 107 -10.01 -9.36 -17.89
N VAL A 108 -9.53 -9.36 -19.14
CA VAL A 108 -8.12 -9.05 -19.44
C VAL A 108 -7.75 -7.66 -18.96
N CYS A 109 -8.60 -6.65 -19.19
CA CYS A 109 -8.31 -5.28 -18.74
C CYS A 109 -8.29 -5.17 -17.22
N ILE A 110 -9.19 -5.84 -16.49
CA ILE A 110 -9.18 -5.87 -15.02
C ILE A 110 -7.88 -6.50 -14.49
N LEU A 111 -7.42 -7.60 -15.09
CA LEU A 111 -6.13 -8.20 -14.74
C LEU A 111 -4.95 -7.26 -15.05
N LEU A 112 -5.01 -6.54 -16.17
CA LEU A 112 -4.02 -5.53 -16.55
C LEU A 112 -4.01 -4.32 -15.59
N VAL A 113 -5.16 -3.93 -15.01
CA VAL A 113 -5.19 -2.91 -13.94
C VAL A 113 -4.36 -3.38 -12.74
N GLY A 114 -4.48 -4.64 -12.35
CA GLY A 114 -3.66 -5.24 -11.30
C GLY A 114 -2.16 -5.22 -11.62
N ALA A 115 -1.78 -5.58 -12.85
CA ALA A 115 -0.40 -5.51 -13.32
C ALA A 115 0.13 -4.06 -13.36
N GLY A 116 -0.67 -3.11 -13.86
CA GLY A 116 -0.36 -1.69 -13.89
C GLY A 116 -0.13 -1.10 -12.51
N TYR A 117 -0.92 -1.51 -11.52
CA TYR A 117 -0.70 -1.15 -10.13
C TYR A 117 0.67 -1.63 -9.61
N SER A 118 1.03 -2.88 -9.90
CA SER A 118 2.33 -3.45 -9.52
C SER A 118 3.51 -2.71 -10.17
N LEU A 119 3.38 -2.28 -11.42
CA LEU A 119 4.37 -1.49 -12.16
C LEU A 119 4.61 -0.08 -11.58
N LEU A 120 3.72 0.41 -10.71
CA LEU A 120 3.82 1.74 -10.12
C LEU A 120 4.15 1.71 -8.63
N GLU A 121 3.50 0.83 -7.85
CA GLU A 121 3.53 0.94 -6.39
C GLU A 121 4.93 0.72 -5.77
N PRO A 122 5.58 -0.46 -5.88
CA PRO A 122 6.96 -0.63 -5.41
C PRO A 122 7.98 0.32 -6.06
N PRO A 123 7.99 0.51 -7.40
CA PRO A 123 8.95 1.40 -8.04
C PRO A 123 8.84 2.85 -7.59
N SER A 124 7.62 3.35 -7.31
CA SER A 124 7.41 4.72 -6.82
C SER A 124 7.98 4.94 -5.41
N LYS A 125 7.93 3.92 -4.53
CA LYS A 125 8.54 3.98 -3.20
C LYS A 125 10.07 3.93 -3.27
N ALA A 126 10.61 3.07 -4.15
CA ALA A 126 12.03 3.02 -4.41
C ALA A 126 12.55 4.34 -5.05
N MET A 127 11.78 4.94 -5.96
CA MET A 127 12.06 6.25 -6.54
C MET A 127 12.22 7.35 -5.48
N ILE A 128 11.27 7.45 -4.53
CA ILE A 128 11.38 8.39 -3.40
C ILE A 128 12.66 8.12 -2.59
N SER A 129 13.02 6.85 -2.46
CA SER A 129 14.20 6.45 -1.70
C SER A 129 15.51 6.84 -2.36
N ASP A 130 15.57 6.72 -3.69
CA ASP A 130 16.75 7.00 -4.51
C ASP A 130 16.98 8.51 -4.68
N GLU A 131 15.90 9.29 -4.81
CA GLU A 131 15.95 10.74 -5.04
C GLU A 131 16.17 11.56 -3.76
N ILE A 132 15.88 11.01 -2.57
CA ILE A 132 16.04 11.72 -1.29
C ILE A 132 17.08 11.01 -0.41
N SER A 133 18.25 11.65 -0.29
CA SER A 133 19.36 11.17 0.51
C SER A 133 19.11 11.31 2.01
N ASP A 134 18.55 12.44 2.46
CA ASP A 134 18.26 12.71 3.86
C ASP A 134 17.14 11.77 4.39
N PRO A 135 17.42 10.88 5.36
CA PRO A 135 16.44 9.89 5.84
C PRO A 135 15.18 10.52 6.42
N GLU A 136 15.34 11.69 7.03
CA GLU A 136 14.30 12.41 7.73
C GLU A 136 13.33 13.12 6.75
N THR A 137 13.86 13.67 5.65
CA THR A 137 13.12 14.21 4.51
C THR A 137 12.46 13.09 3.70
N ARG A 138 13.14 11.95 3.53
CA ARG A 138 12.57 10.76 2.88
C ARG A 138 11.39 10.20 3.66
N GLY A 139 11.50 10.16 4.99
CA GLY A 139 10.38 9.80 5.87
C GLY A 139 9.17 10.72 5.71
N LEU A 140 9.39 12.02 5.55
CA LEU A 140 8.31 12.98 5.25
C LEU A 140 7.65 12.70 3.89
N ALA A 141 8.43 12.35 2.85
CA ALA A 141 7.90 12.00 1.53
C ALA A 141 7.00 10.75 1.57
N PHE A 142 7.38 9.71 2.32
CA PHE A 142 6.54 8.54 2.54
C PHE A 142 5.23 8.87 3.27
N ASN A 143 5.30 9.74 4.28
CA ASN A 143 4.13 10.23 4.98
C ASN A 143 3.18 10.98 4.04
N LEU A 144 3.70 11.96 3.28
CA LEU A 144 2.89 12.72 2.32
C LEU A 144 2.26 11.82 1.25
N ARG A 145 3.02 10.87 0.70
CA ARG A 145 2.48 9.92 -0.28
C ARG A 145 1.30 9.12 0.29
N TYR A 146 1.42 8.61 1.51
CA TYR A 146 0.34 7.85 2.17
C TYR A 146 -0.85 8.76 2.52
N TYR A 147 -0.59 9.98 2.97
CA TYR A 147 -1.62 10.98 3.26
C TYR A 147 -2.45 11.30 2.02
N PHE A 148 -1.79 11.62 0.90
CA PHE A 148 -2.45 11.91 -0.37
C PHE A 148 -3.15 10.70 -0.98
N LEU A 149 -2.64 9.48 -0.77
CA LEU A 149 -3.34 8.26 -1.14
C LEU A 149 -4.69 8.16 -0.41
N ASN A 150 -4.72 8.44 0.90
CA ASN A 150 -5.95 8.42 1.70
C ASN A 150 -6.92 9.55 1.33
N ILE A 151 -6.43 10.76 1.03
CA ILE A 151 -7.27 11.82 0.47
C ILE A 151 -7.92 11.34 -0.82
N GLY A 152 -7.14 10.77 -1.75
CA GLY A 152 -7.69 10.26 -3.01
C GLY A 152 -8.74 9.17 -2.79
N ALA A 153 -8.49 8.23 -1.87
CA ALA A 153 -9.43 7.17 -1.53
C ALA A 153 -10.73 7.67 -0.90
N ALA A 154 -10.66 8.66 -0.01
CA ALA A 154 -11.84 9.23 0.64
C ALA A 154 -12.61 10.19 -0.29
N ALA A 155 -11.91 11.06 -1.01
CA ALA A 155 -12.53 12.05 -1.88
C ALA A 155 -13.03 11.46 -3.20
N GLY A 156 -12.48 10.33 -3.66
CA GLY A 156 -12.84 9.70 -4.93
C GLY A 156 -14.32 9.37 -5.04
N PRO A 157 -14.87 8.49 -4.18
CA PRO A 157 -16.28 8.12 -4.24
C PRO A 157 -17.21 9.32 -4.09
N LEU A 158 -16.89 10.26 -3.18
CA LEU A 158 -17.67 11.49 -2.97
C LEU A 158 -17.71 12.37 -4.23
N SER A 159 -16.55 12.59 -4.86
CA SER A 159 -16.45 13.35 -6.11
C SER A 159 -17.21 12.64 -7.23
N GLY A 160 -17.09 11.30 -7.30
CA GLY A 160 -17.81 10.49 -8.28
C GLY A 160 -19.32 10.67 -8.16
N VAL A 161 -19.87 10.61 -6.94
CA VAL A 161 -21.31 10.79 -6.69
C VAL A 161 -21.75 12.21 -7.01
N TYR A 162 -21.02 13.22 -6.52
CA TYR A 162 -21.35 14.63 -6.71
C TYR A 162 -21.42 15.05 -8.18
N PHE A 163 -20.46 14.58 -9.00
CA PHE A 163 -20.43 14.89 -10.43
C PHE A 163 -21.25 13.92 -11.29
N GLY A 164 -21.96 12.95 -10.69
CA GLY A 164 -22.74 11.97 -11.43
C GLY A 164 -21.88 11.06 -12.32
N LEU A 165 -20.63 10.78 -11.91
CA LEU A 165 -19.65 9.97 -12.63
C LEU A 165 -19.58 8.51 -12.14
N THR A 166 -20.41 8.13 -11.17
CA THR A 166 -20.45 6.76 -10.63
C THR A 166 -21.13 5.78 -11.58
N ALA A 167 -20.68 4.52 -11.56
CA ALA A 167 -21.26 3.39 -12.30
C ALA A 167 -21.48 3.63 -13.81
N GLN A 168 -20.72 4.54 -14.42
CA GLN A 168 -20.73 4.76 -15.87
C GLN A 168 -19.45 4.22 -16.48
N GLN A 169 -19.59 3.43 -17.54
CA GLN A 169 -18.45 2.88 -18.25
C GLN A 169 -17.55 3.99 -18.84
N SER A 170 -18.14 5.08 -19.32
CA SER A 170 -17.41 6.23 -19.86
C SER A 170 -16.46 6.87 -18.84
N THR A 171 -16.71 6.75 -17.54
CA THR A 171 -15.85 7.31 -16.49
C THR A 171 -14.47 6.67 -16.44
N PHE A 172 -14.27 5.46 -16.99
CA PHE A 172 -12.92 4.89 -17.13
C PHE A 172 -11.99 5.75 -18.02
N SER A 173 -12.54 6.57 -18.93
CA SER A 173 -11.76 7.51 -19.73
C SER A 173 -11.11 8.62 -18.88
N LEU A 174 -11.72 9.02 -17.76
CA LEU A 174 -11.14 9.96 -16.80
C LEU A 174 -9.92 9.35 -16.09
N VAL A 175 -10.02 8.08 -15.70
CA VAL A 175 -8.94 7.32 -15.08
C VAL A 175 -7.78 7.14 -16.08
N MET A 176 -8.11 6.76 -17.32
CA MET A 176 -7.14 6.68 -18.43
C MET A 176 -6.38 8.01 -18.59
N THR A 177 -7.12 9.12 -18.70
CA THR A 177 -6.54 10.46 -18.90
C THR A 177 -5.57 10.81 -17.77
N THR A 178 -5.92 10.48 -16.53
CA THR A 178 -5.06 10.70 -15.37
C THR A 178 -3.76 9.90 -15.46
N TYR A 179 -3.81 8.62 -15.85
CA TYR A 179 -2.61 7.82 -16.06
C TYR A 179 -1.75 8.33 -17.22
N VAL A 180 -2.35 8.80 -18.31
CA VAL A 180 -1.64 9.41 -19.44
C VAL A 180 -0.90 10.68 -18.99
N LEU A 181 -1.58 11.59 -18.30
CA LEU A 181 -0.98 12.81 -17.76
C LEU A 181 0.14 12.51 -16.76
N TYR A 182 -0.08 11.53 -15.88
CA TYR A 182 0.95 11.09 -14.95
C TYR A 182 2.18 10.50 -15.67
N GLY A 183 1.95 9.68 -16.71
CA GLY A 183 3.01 9.13 -17.55
C GLY A 183 3.85 10.20 -18.25
N PHE A 184 3.21 11.23 -18.81
CA PHE A 184 3.90 12.37 -19.42
C PHE A 184 4.70 13.17 -18.40
N ALA A 185 4.11 13.49 -17.24
CA ALA A 185 4.81 14.20 -16.18
C ALA A 185 6.02 13.41 -15.68
N LEU A 186 5.87 12.09 -15.46
CA LEU A 186 6.98 11.20 -15.12
C LEU A 186 8.05 11.24 -16.20
N ALA A 187 7.69 11.06 -17.48
CA ALA A 187 8.64 11.05 -18.58
C ALA A 187 9.44 12.36 -18.69
N TYR A 188 8.79 13.50 -18.42
CA TYR A 188 9.42 14.82 -18.44
C TYR A 188 10.34 15.05 -17.24
N PHE A 189 9.85 14.86 -16.01
CA PHE A 189 10.61 15.19 -14.80
C PHE A 189 11.69 14.17 -14.44
N SER A 190 11.62 12.94 -14.96
CA SER A 190 12.68 11.93 -14.80
C SER A 190 13.70 11.89 -15.95
N ARG A 191 13.64 12.84 -16.91
CA ARG A 191 14.49 12.81 -18.11
C ARG A 191 16.00 12.90 -17.85
N HIS A 192 16.39 13.48 -16.72
CA HIS A 192 17.79 13.65 -16.31
C HIS A 192 18.29 12.55 -15.38
N GLN A 193 17.48 11.52 -15.09
CA GLN A 193 17.98 10.40 -14.29
C GLN A 193 19.10 9.68 -15.04
N PRO A 194 20.20 9.33 -14.34
CA PRO A 194 21.31 8.64 -14.95
C PRO A 194 20.86 7.27 -15.47
N ARG A 195 21.44 6.86 -16.60
CA ARG A 195 21.22 5.52 -17.15
C ARG A 195 21.88 4.50 -16.24
N ILE A 196 21.17 3.41 -15.95
CA ILE A 196 21.72 2.28 -15.19
C ILE A 196 22.81 1.58 -16.01
N SER A 197 24.00 1.41 -15.42
CA SER A 197 25.12 0.70 -16.04
C SER A 197 24.86 -0.80 -16.15
N ASP A 198 25.62 -1.50 -16.99
CA ASP A 198 25.45 -2.95 -17.14
C ASP A 198 25.89 -3.72 -15.89
N ASP A 199 26.84 -3.20 -15.12
CA ASP A 199 27.22 -3.76 -13.82
C ASP A 199 26.11 -3.61 -12.78
N GLN A 200 25.45 -2.44 -12.73
CA GLN A 200 24.30 -2.22 -11.86
C GLN A 200 23.14 -3.16 -12.22
N LYS A 201 22.88 -3.37 -13.52
CA LYS A 201 21.92 -4.37 -13.99
C LYS A 201 22.27 -5.78 -13.55
N ALA A 202 23.56 -6.15 -13.63
CA ALA A 202 24.04 -7.47 -13.26
C ALA A 202 24.04 -7.69 -11.73
N ALA A 203 24.24 -6.64 -10.93
CA ALA A 203 24.10 -6.65 -9.48
C ALA A 203 22.64 -6.83 -9.06
N ALA A 204 21.71 -6.18 -9.76
CA ALA A 204 20.27 -6.27 -9.54
C ALA A 204 19.59 -7.49 -10.19
N GLY A 205 20.34 -8.51 -10.64
CA GLY A 205 19.75 -9.68 -11.29
C GLY A 205 18.76 -10.44 -10.38
N LEU A 206 17.64 -10.91 -10.96
CA LEU A 206 16.54 -11.57 -10.22
C LEU A 206 17.02 -12.73 -9.33
N ALA A 207 17.92 -13.59 -9.84
CA ALA A 207 18.47 -14.69 -9.07
C ALA A 207 19.27 -14.22 -7.85
N LYS A 208 20.09 -13.17 -8.00
CA LYS A 208 20.86 -12.57 -6.89
C LYS A 208 19.93 -11.93 -5.87
N ALA A 209 18.94 -11.15 -6.32
CA ALA A 209 17.94 -10.53 -5.45
C ALA A 209 17.19 -11.59 -4.61
N TRP A 210 16.80 -12.70 -5.24
CA TRP A 210 16.16 -13.83 -4.55
C TRP A 210 17.07 -14.46 -3.48
N ILE A 211 18.35 -14.68 -3.81
CA ILE A 211 19.34 -15.22 -2.85
C ILE A 211 19.49 -14.28 -1.65
N VAL A 212 19.62 -12.97 -1.89
CA VAL A 212 19.73 -11.96 -0.83
C VAL A 212 18.49 -11.98 0.07
N LEU A 213 17.29 -11.96 -0.50
CA LEU A 213 16.04 -12.00 0.26
C LEU A 213 15.88 -13.31 1.05
N LYS A 214 16.31 -14.45 0.48
CA LYS A 214 16.29 -15.76 1.16
C LYS A 214 17.29 -15.83 2.33
N LYS A 215 18.40 -15.09 2.26
CA LYS A 215 19.38 -14.95 3.35
C LYS A 215 18.89 -14.00 4.44
N ASP A 216 18.11 -12.97 4.09
CA ASP A 216 17.65 -11.93 5.01
C ASP A 216 16.49 -12.37 5.92
N LYS A 217 16.84 -13.02 7.04
CA LYS A 217 15.87 -13.51 8.03
C LYS A 217 15.09 -12.40 8.74
N ALA A 218 15.73 -11.25 8.99
CA ALA A 218 15.04 -10.12 9.61
C ALA A 218 13.94 -9.60 8.68
N PHE A 219 14.24 -9.49 7.37
CA PHE A 219 13.26 -9.08 6.37
C PHE A 219 12.13 -10.10 6.21
N GLN A 220 12.44 -11.41 6.20
CA GLN A 220 11.40 -12.45 6.14
C GLN A 220 10.41 -12.36 7.31
N LEU A 221 10.90 -12.23 8.54
CA LEU A 221 10.05 -12.05 9.72
C LEU A 221 9.19 -10.79 9.62
N LEU A 222 9.76 -9.70 9.10
CA LEU A 222 9.02 -8.46 8.87
C LEU A 222 7.92 -8.64 7.82
N VAL A 223 8.18 -9.32 6.70
CA VAL A 223 7.15 -9.58 5.68
C VAL A 223 6.02 -10.43 6.24
N ILE A 224 6.34 -11.44 7.07
CA ILE A 224 5.32 -12.25 7.76
C ILE A 224 4.51 -11.38 8.73
N ALA A 225 5.17 -10.54 9.53
CA ALA A 225 4.50 -9.60 10.43
C ALA A 225 3.59 -8.63 9.66
N ASN A 226 4.06 -8.06 8.55
CA ASN A 226 3.27 -7.18 7.69
C ASN A 226 2.08 -7.92 7.06
N THR A 227 2.24 -9.19 6.70
CA THR A 227 1.13 -10.01 6.20
C THR A 227 0.03 -10.15 7.26
N LEU A 228 0.40 -10.44 8.51
CA LEU A 228 -0.55 -10.50 9.62
C LEU A 228 -1.21 -9.15 9.89
N ILE A 229 -0.44 -8.05 9.86
CA ILE A 229 -0.97 -6.69 10.00
C ILE A 229 -2.00 -6.40 8.92
N MET A 230 -1.71 -6.73 7.66
CA MET A 230 -2.64 -6.55 6.55
C MET A 230 -3.87 -7.44 6.67
N THR A 231 -3.75 -8.67 7.18
CA THR A 231 -4.90 -9.53 7.49
C THR A 231 -5.79 -8.93 8.56
N CYS A 232 -5.21 -8.41 9.64
CA CYS A 232 -5.97 -7.78 10.72
C CYS A 232 -6.64 -6.49 10.23
N TYR A 233 -5.92 -5.65 9.48
CA TYR A 233 -6.47 -4.45 8.87
C TYR A 233 -7.63 -4.79 7.91
N GLY A 234 -7.50 -5.83 7.09
CA GLY A 234 -8.60 -6.30 6.24
C GLY A 234 -9.86 -6.76 7.00
N GLN A 235 -9.75 -7.14 8.28
CA GLN A 235 -10.94 -7.43 9.12
C GLN A 235 -11.79 -6.18 9.35
N PHE A 236 -11.15 -5.01 9.48
CA PHE A 236 -11.87 -3.74 9.61
C PHE A 236 -12.74 -3.47 8.38
N GLU A 237 -12.21 -3.71 7.17
CA GLU A 237 -12.95 -3.45 5.94
C GLU A 237 -13.98 -4.55 5.60
N ALA A 238 -13.63 -5.82 5.77
CA ALA A 238 -14.48 -6.91 5.29
C ALA A 238 -15.41 -7.50 6.36
N THR A 239 -14.91 -7.67 7.57
CA THR A 239 -15.54 -8.49 8.61
C THR A 239 -16.37 -7.64 9.57
N LEU A 240 -15.97 -6.37 9.79
CA LEU A 240 -16.69 -5.47 10.68
C LEU A 240 -18.13 -5.24 10.25
N VAL A 241 -18.39 -5.01 8.97
CA VAL A 241 -19.76 -4.82 8.47
C VAL A 241 -20.62 -6.08 8.64
N GLN A 242 -20.03 -7.27 8.45
CA GLN A 242 -20.72 -8.55 8.67
C GLN A 242 -21.06 -8.74 10.15
N TYR A 243 -20.09 -8.48 11.03
CA TYR A 243 -20.30 -8.54 12.48
C TYR A 243 -21.38 -7.56 12.93
N LEU A 244 -21.35 -6.31 12.46
CA LEU A 244 -22.39 -5.31 12.71
C LEU A 244 -23.76 -5.76 12.21
N GLY A 245 -23.84 -6.49 11.09
CA GLY A 245 -25.09 -7.09 10.62
C GLY A 245 -25.69 -8.10 11.61
N LEU A 246 -24.83 -8.84 12.34
CA LEU A 246 -25.27 -9.80 13.36
C LEU A 246 -25.68 -9.13 14.67
N VAL A 247 -24.95 -8.09 15.10
CA VAL A 247 -25.18 -7.45 16.41
C VAL A 247 -26.02 -6.17 16.36
N ARG A 248 -26.15 -5.52 15.20
CA ARG A 248 -26.92 -4.27 14.99
C ARG A 248 -27.61 -4.25 13.61
N PRO A 249 -28.46 -5.23 13.27
CA PRO A 249 -29.03 -5.38 11.92
C PRO A 249 -29.76 -4.14 11.39
N GLY A 250 -30.41 -3.36 12.25
CA GLY A 250 -31.15 -2.15 11.85
C GLY A 250 -30.28 -0.92 11.51
N ASP A 251 -28.99 -0.91 11.86
CA ASP A 251 -28.09 0.25 11.72
C ASP A 251 -26.68 -0.15 11.21
N ALA A 252 -26.48 -1.41 10.84
CA ALA A 252 -25.15 -1.95 10.50
C ALA A 252 -24.45 -1.16 9.39
N VAL A 253 -25.18 -0.86 8.31
CA VAL A 253 -24.65 -0.14 7.14
C VAL A 253 -24.33 1.32 7.49
N GLY A 254 -25.23 2.00 8.20
CA GLY A 254 -25.07 3.40 8.59
C GLY A 254 -23.91 3.59 9.58
N LEU A 255 -23.84 2.73 10.59
CA LEU A 255 -22.72 2.71 11.53
C LEU A 255 -21.41 2.38 10.83
N TYR A 256 -21.35 1.32 10.00
CA TYR A 256 -20.13 0.97 9.26
C TYR A 256 -19.62 2.13 8.39
N ALA A 257 -20.51 2.79 7.64
CA ALA A 257 -20.16 3.98 6.86
C ALA A 257 -19.59 5.10 7.74
N THR A 258 -20.18 5.31 8.93
CA THR A 258 -19.67 6.26 9.92
C THR A 258 -18.28 5.87 10.41
N LEU A 259 -18.02 4.60 10.70
CA LEU A 259 -16.71 4.12 11.16
C LEU A 259 -15.63 4.28 10.07
N VAL A 260 -15.94 3.97 8.81
CA VAL A 260 -15.03 4.21 7.67
C VAL A 260 -14.73 5.71 7.52
N MET A 261 -15.74 6.57 7.67
CA MET A 261 -15.54 8.02 7.63
C MET A 261 -14.68 8.52 8.80
N VAL A 262 -14.89 8.00 10.01
CA VAL A 262 -14.06 8.30 11.19
C VAL A 262 -12.62 7.86 10.95
N ASN A 263 -12.40 6.69 10.34
CA ASN A 263 -11.08 6.22 9.99
C ASN A 263 -10.36 7.19 9.04
N ALA A 264 -10.99 7.54 7.92
CA ALA A 264 -10.43 8.48 6.95
C ALA A 264 -10.16 9.84 7.59
N ALA A 265 -11.13 10.41 8.31
CA ALA A 265 -10.97 11.69 8.99
C ALA A 265 -9.83 11.67 10.02
N THR A 266 -9.68 10.57 10.76
CA THR A 266 -8.59 10.41 11.74
C THR A 266 -7.23 10.45 11.06
N ILE A 267 -7.05 9.74 9.93
CA ILE A 267 -5.79 9.80 9.18
C ILE A 267 -5.51 11.24 8.72
N LEU A 268 -6.52 11.92 8.16
CA LEU A 268 -6.36 13.28 7.65
C LEU A 268 -6.02 14.31 8.75
N ILE A 269 -6.59 14.14 9.93
CA ILE A 269 -6.39 15.07 11.05
C ILE A 269 -5.12 14.75 11.84
N PHE A 270 -4.87 13.47 12.15
CA PHE A 270 -3.87 13.07 13.14
C PHE A 270 -2.53 12.64 12.57
N GLN A 271 -2.41 12.34 11.26
CA GLN A 271 -1.15 11.84 10.71
C GLN A 271 0.05 12.80 10.95
N PHE A 272 -0.10 14.09 10.65
CA PHE A 272 0.98 15.07 10.85
C PHE A 272 1.21 15.46 12.32
N PRO A 273 0.16 15.66 13.15
CA PRO A 273 0.34 15.80 14.59
C PRO A 273 1.10 14.63 15.23
N MET A 274 0.76 13.39 14.86
CA MET A 274 1.45 12.20 15.36
C MET A 274 2.89 12.11 14.84
N LEU A 275 3.14 12.49 13.59
CA LEU A 275 4.51 12.60 13.06
C LEU A 275 5.35 13.60 13.87
N ALA A 276 4.78 14.75 14.23
CA ALA A 276 5.45 15.76 15.04
C ALA A 276 5.70 15.30 16.48
N LEU A 277 4.70 14.65 17.10
CA LEU A 277 4.79 14.12 18.46
C LEU A 277 5.85 13.02 18.58
N LEU A 278 5.91 12.12 17.59
CA LEU A 278 6.80 10.96 17.59
C LEU A 278 8.17 11.23 16.95
N ARG A 279 8.51 12.48 16.62
CA ARG A 279 9.73 12.84 15.87
C ARG A 279 11.03 12.31 16.49
N ASN A 280 11.12 12.29 17.81
CA ASN A 280 12.30 11.85 18.57
C ASN A 280 12.24 10.38 19.00
N VAL A 281 11.15 9.68 18.66
CA VAL A 281 10.96 8.27 19.00
C VAL A 281 11.64 7.40 17.93
N GLN A 282 12.35 6.36 18.35
CA GLN A 282 13.01 5.43 17.43
C GLN A 282 11.98 4.69 16.55
N LEU A 283 12.39 4.36 15.32
CA LEU A 283 11.50 3.84 14.28
C LEU A 283 10.69 2.60 14.72
N HIS A 284 11.35 1.62 15.36
CA HIS A 284 10.67 0.40 15.85
C HIS A 284 9.70 0.68 17.00
N ASN A 285 9.97 1.67 17.86
CA ASN A 285 9.07 2.06 18.94
C ASN A 285 7.80 2.72 18.43
N ARG A 286 7.87 3.45 17.30
CA ARG A 286 6.68 3.97 16.61
C ARG A 286 5.78 2.84 16.13
N ILE A 287 6.37 1.77 15.60
CA ILE A 287 5.62 0.58 15.16
C ILE A 287 5.00 -0.15 16.35
N TYR A 288 5.74 -0.35 17.44
CA TYR A 288 5.17 -0.95 18.67
C TYR A 288 4.00 -0.15 19.22
N PHE A 289 4.13 1.18 19.27
CA PHE A 289 3.05 2.07 19.67
C PHE A 289 1.81 1.90 18.78
N SER A 290 1.99 1.93 17.46
CA SER A 290 0.90 1.70 16.51
C SER A 290 0.24 0.34 16.64
N LEU A 291 1.03 -0.73 16.80
CA LEU A 291 0.51 -2.09 16.95
C LEU A 291 -0.25 -2.27 18.27
N ALA A 292 0.17 -1.61 19.34
CA ALA A 292 -0.57 -1.58 20.59
C ALA A 292 -1.95 -0.91 20.42
N LEU A 293 -2.02 0.22 19.69
CA LEU A 293 -3.29 0.88 19.37
C LEU A 293 -4.19 0.02 18.46
N PHE A 294 -3.62 -0.68 17.48
CA PHE A 294 -4.34 -1.65 16.66
C PHE A 294 -4.93 -2.77 17.51
N ALA A 295 -4.11 -3.41 18.35
CA ALA A 295 -4.54 -4.50 19.21
C ALA A 295 -5.64 -4.03 20.18
N LEU A 296 -5.50 -2.84 20.76
CA LEU A 296 -6.51 -2.25 21.64
C LEU A 296 -7.82 -1.96 20.89
N GLY A 297 -7.76 -1.34 19.72
CA GLY A 297 -8.94 -1.00 18.92
C GLY A 297 -9.69 -2.25 18.44
N PHE A 298 -8.99 -3.25 17.93
CA PHE A 298 -9.63 -4.51 17.52
C PHE A 298 -10.21 -5.28 18.71
N SER A 299 -9.46 -5.40 19.81
CA SER A 299 -9.95 -6.07 21.02
C SER A 299 -11.17 -5.37 21.62
N ALA A 300 -11.24 -4.04 21.51
CA ALA A 300 -12.37 -3.27 21.99
C ALA A 300 -13.68 -3.71 21.33
N TYR A 301 -13.70 -3.97 20.00
CA TYR A 301 -14.90 -4.41 19.27
C TYR A 301 -15.53 -5.70 19.83
N ALA A 302 -14.76 -6.55 20.50
CA ALA A 302 -15.29 -7.75 21.14
C ALA A 302 -16.20 -7.44 22.35
N TRP A 303 -16.01 -6.30 23.01
CA TRP A 303 -16.65 -5.94 24.29
C TRP A 303 -17.62 -4.76 24.17
N LEU A 304 -17.78 -4.18 22.98
CA LEU A 304 -18.58 -2.97 22.85
C LEU A 304 -20.07 -3.24 23.08
N PRO A 305 -20.71 -2.46 23.97
CA PRO A 305 -22.13 -2.59 24.23
C PRO A 305 -22.93 -2.26 22.96
N GLN A 306 -23.89 -3.12 22.63
CA GLN A 306 -24.66 -3.00 21.41
C GLN A 306 -25.38 -1.67 21.20
N PRO A 307 -25.93 -0.95 22.20
CA PRO A 307 -26.63 0.32 21.94
C PRO A 307 -25.71 1.53 21.72
N LEU A 308 -24.48 1.52 22.25
CA LEU A 308 -23.66 2.73 22.37
C LEU A 308 -22.76 2.97 21.15
N ALA A 309 -23.28 3.62 20.10
CA ALA A 309 -22.55 3.91 18.86
C ALA A 309 -21.22 4.66 19.08
N ILE A 310 -21.17 5.55 20.08
CA ILE A 310 -19.97 6.30 20.47
C ILE A 310 -18.80 5.38 20.81
N ALA A 311 -19.05 4.23 21.45
CA ALA A 311 -18.00 3.30 21.83
C ALA A 311 -17.31 2.67 20.60
N TRP A 312 -18.06 2.42 19.53
CA TRP A 312 -17.55 1.93 18.24
C TRP A 312 -16.74 2.98 17.50
N ILE A 313 -17.18 4.24 17.57
CA ILE A 313 -16.45 5.39 17.03
C ILE A 313 -15.12 5.55 17.75
N LEU A 314 -15.10 5.48 19.09
CA LEU A 314 -13.86 5.60 19.88
C LEU A 314 -12.88 4.45 19.61
N ALA A 315 -13.37 3.21 19.53
CA ALA A 315 -12.53 2.05 19.18
C ALA A 315 -11.89 2.22 17.79
N THR A 316 -12.69 2.66 16.81
CA THR A 316 -12.20 2.95 15.45
C THR A 316 -11.18 4.09 15.47
N LEU A 317 -11.44 5.18 16.19
CA LEU A 317 -10.51 6.30 16.32
C LEU A 317 -9.16 5.86 16.89
N ILE A 318 -9.15 5.05 17.95
CA ILE A 318 -7.92 4.51 18.56
C ILE A 318 -7.13 3.69 17.53
N MET A 319 -7.80 2.78 16.82
CA MET A 319 -7.18 1.97 15.76
C MET A 319 -6.62 2.86 14.65
N SER A 320 -7.39 3.84 14.17
CA SER A 320 -7.00 4.75 13.09
C SER A 320 -5.86 5.71 13.45
N VAL A 321 -5.74 6.13 14.72
CA VAL A 321 -4.54 6.86 15.18
C VAL A 321 -3.31 5.98 15.04
N GLY A 322 -3.40 4.70 15.43
CA GLY A 322 -2.36 3.71 15.20
C GLY A 322 -1.99 3.58 13.72
N GLU A 323 -3.00 3.55 12.85
CA GLU A 323 -2.89 3.38 11.39
C GLU A 323 -2.09 4.51 10.75
N SER A 324 -2.44 5.74 11.12
CA SER A 324 -1.85 6.98 10.60
C SER A 324 -0.33 7.02 10.76
N VAL A 325 0.18 6.35 11.81
CA VAL A 325 1.61 6.19 12.08
C VAL A 325 2.15 4.91 11.45
N LEU A 326 1.41 3.80 11.50
CA LEU A 326 1.90 2.47 11.15
C LEU A 326 2.35 2.39 9.69
N PHE A 327 1.45 2.65 8.75
CA PHE A 327 1.71 2.37 7.33
C PHE A 327 2.83 3.24 6.72
N PRO A 328 2.92 4.56 6.98
CA PRO A 328 4.10 5.33 6.59
C PRO A 328 5.39 4.77 7.20
N THR A 329 5.34 4.38 8.48
CA THR A 329 6.51 3.87 9.21
C THR A 329 6.98 2.51 8.68
N LEU A 330 6.05 1.63 8.30
CA LEU A 330 6.39 0.37 7.63
C LEU A 330 7.13 0.63 6.31
N ASN A 331 6.70 1.60 5.50
CA ASN A 331 7.41 1.94 4.25
C ASN A 331 8.84 2.46 4.52
N ILE A 332 9.01 3.31 5.55
CA ILE A 332 10.34 3.78 5.98
C ILE A 332 11.22 2.62 6.43
N GLN A 333 10.66 1.67 7.18
CA GLN A 333 11.41 0.50 7.63
C GLN A 333 11.91 -0.35 6.45
N ILE A 334 11.09 -0.56 5.42
CA ILE A 334 11.51 -1.30 4.23
C ILE A 334 12.66 -0.58 3.52
N ASP A 335 12.55 0.74 3.35
CA ASP A 335 13.62 1.54 2.74
C ASP A 335 14.93 1.46 3.55
N VAL A 336 14.88 1.57 4.88
CA VAL A 336 16.06 1.48 5.74
C VAL A 336 16.70 0.09 5.69
N MET A 337 15.91 -0.96 5.44
CA MET A 337 16.44 -2.31 5.32
C MET A 337 17.02 -2.59 3.94
N ALA A 338 16.47 -2.02 2.88
CA ALA A 338 16.84 -2.38 1.53
C ALA A 338 18.25 -1.90 1.14
N PRO A 339 19.14 -2.78 0.67
CA PRO A 339 20.39 -2.38 0.04
C PRO A 339 20.11 -1.45 -1.15
N HIS A 340 20.98 -0.48 -1.39
CA HIS A 340 20.76 0.57 -2.40
C HIS A 340 20.35 0.05 -3.78
N HIS A 341 21.01 -1.00 -4.27
CA HIS A 341 20.75 -1.60 -5.59
C HIS A 341 19.56 -2.58 -5.64
N LEU A 342 18.89 -2.83 -4.50
CA LEU A 342 17.77 -3.79 -4.37
C LEU A 342 16.50 -3.18 -3.76
N ARG A 343 16.41 -1.86 -3.66
CA ARG A 343 15.24 -1.15 -3.08
C ARG A 343 13.92 -1.56 -3.70
N GLY A 344 13.87 -1.65 -5.03
CA GLY A 344 12.69 -2.12 -5.76
C GLY A 344 12.32 -3.55 -5.38
N SER A 345 13.30 -4.45 -5.33
CA SER A 345 13.13 -5.86 -4.95
C SER A 345 12.59 -6.01 -3.52
N TYR A 346 13.06 -5.19 -2.57
CA TYR A 346 12.58 -5.20 -1.18
C TYR A 346 11.14 -4.65 -1.07
N PHE A 347 10.83 -3.51 -1.70
CA PHE A 347 9.45 -3.01 -1.73
C PHE A 347 8.51 -3.98 -2.45
N GLY A 348 8.98 -4.60 -3.53
CA GLY A 348 8.24 -5.58 -4.32
C GLY A 348 7.97 -6.86 -3.56
N ALA A 349 8.97 -7.40 -2.84
CA ALA A 349 8.80 -8.55 -1.97
C ALA A 349 7.86 -8.25 -0.80
N ASN A 350 7.93 -7.05 -0.23
CA ASN A 350 7.00 -6.66 0.84
C ASN A 350 5.54 -6.56 0.36
N ALA A 351 5.28 -6.31 -0.92
CA ALA A 351 3.92 -6.28 -1.45
C ALA A 351 3.18 -7.63 -1.35
N ILE A 352 3.91 -8.74 -1.10
CA ILE A 352 3.32 -10.04 -0.74
C ILE A 352 2.44 -9.91 0.53
N SER A 353 2.76 -8.97 1.43
CA SER A 353 1.92 -8.71 2.61
C SER A 353 0.47 -8.33 2.27
N SER A 354 0.21 -7.80 1.08
CA SER A 354 -1.14 -7.50 0.60
C SER A 354 -2.02 -8.76 0.47
N PHE A 355 -1.45 -9.96 0.30
CA PHE A 355 -2.23 -11.19 0.37
C PHE A 355 -2.90 -11.36 1.73
N GLY A 356 -2.30 -10.84 2.79
CA GLY A 356 -2.92 -10.82 4.12
C GLY A 356 -4.28 -10.14 4.09
N PHE A 357 -4.38 -8.99 3.42
CA PHE A 357 -5.63 -8.25 3.24
C PHE A 357 -6.65 -9.05 2.43
N SER A 358 -6.22 -9.70 1.34
CA SER A 358 -7.11 -10.54 0.50
C SER A 358 -7.65 -11.77 1.24
N LEU A 359 -6.92 -12.32 2.21
CA LEU A 359 -7.36 -13.45 3.04
C LEU A 359 -8.37 -13.02 4.12
N ALA A 360 -8.47 -11.72 4.40
CA ALA A 360 -9.23 -11.22 5.54
C ALA A 360 -10.74 -11.55 5.48
N PRO A 361 -11.48 -11.39 4.35
CA PRO A 361 -12.90 -11.73 4.29
C PRO A 361 -13.17 -13.21 4.59
N ALA A 362 -12.36 -14.13 4.04
CA ALA A 362 -12.53 -15.57 4.20
C ALA A 362 -12.21 -16.01 5.64
N LEU A 363 -11.08 -15.56 6.19
CA LEU A 363 -10.71 -15.83 7.58
C LEU A 363 -11.69 -15.19 8.55
N GLY A 364 -12.14 -13.97 8.27
CA GLY A 364 -13.07 -13.23 9.10
C GLY A 364 -14.46 -13.86 9.17
N GLY A 365 -15.00 -14.30 8.03
CA GLY A 365 -16.26 -15.03 7.98
C GLY A 365 -16.20 -16.32 8.80
N LEU A 366 -15.14 -17.12 8.62
CA LEU A 366 -14.92 -18.35 9.40
C LEU A 366 -14.76 -18.06 10.91
N MET A 367 -14.00 -17.03 11.26
CA MET A 367 -13.83 -16.60 12.65
C MET A 367 -15.15 -16.15 13.27
N LEU A 368 -15.98 -15.39 12.55
CA LEU A 368 -17.30 -14.98 13.02
C LEU A 368 -18.25 -16.15 13.17
N GLU A 369 -18.24 -17.10 12.24
CA GLU A 369 -19.09 -18.30 12.29
C GLU A 369 -18.76 -19.19 13.49
N LEU A 370 -17.46 -19.45 13.72
CA LEU A 370 -17.00 -20.35 14.78
C LEU A 370 -16.91 -19.69 16.16
N LEU A 371 -16.58 -18.40 16.21
CA LEU A 371 -16.21 -17.70 17.45
C LEU A 371 -17.15 -16.53 17.79
N GLY A 372 -18.01 -16.10 16.87
CA GLY A 372 -18.85 -14.92 17.05
C GLY A 372 -18.02 -13.67 17.38
N HIS A 373 -18.41 -12.95 18.44
CA HIS A 373 -17.69 -11.76 18.90
C HIS A 373 -16.23 -12.03 19.33
N ASN A 374 -15.88 -13.28 19.69
CA ASN A 374 -14.51 -13.65 20.05
C ASN A 374 -13.54 -13.60 18.85
N ALA A 375 -14.04 -13.49 17.61
CA ALA A 375 -13.22 -13.22 16.43
C ALA A 375 -12.33 -11.98 16.63
N TRP A 376 -12.84 -10.94 17.29
CA TRP A 376 -12.10 -9.69 17.53
C TRP A 376 -10.98 -9.84 18.57
N TRP A 377 -11.14 -10.73 19.55
CA TRP A 377 -10.05 -11.13 20.46
C TRP A 377 -8.92 -11.83 19.71
N VAL A 378 -9.27 -12.73 18.80
CA VAL A 378 -8.29 -13.42 17.95
C VAL A 378 -7.59 -12.42 17.03
N THR A 379 -8.31 -11.47 16.42
CA THR A 379 -7.70 -10.39 15.63
C THR A 379 -6.71 -9.56 16.47
N GLY A 380 -7.09 -9.18 17.70
CA GLY A 380 -6.18 -8.51 18.64
C GLY A 380 -4.93 -9.35 18.97
N ALA A 381 -5.10 -10.65 19.20
CA ALA A 381 -3.99 -11.57 19.45
C ALA A 381 -3.07 -11.74 18.23
N LEU A 382 -3.61 -11.74 17.01
CA LEU A 382 -2.84 -11.77 15.77
C LEU A 382 -2.01 -10.50 15.58
N VAL A 383 -2.52 -9.33 15.99
CA VAL A 383 -1.73 -8.09 16.02
C VAL A 383 -0.58 -8.20 17.02
N LEU A 384 -0.80 -8.76 18.21
CA LEU A 384 0.25 -8.99 19.19
C LEU A 384 1.29 -10.01 18.70
N LEU A 385 0.87 -11.04 17.96
CA LEU A 385 1.76 -11.97 17.29
C LEU A 385 2.62 -11.25 16.24
N ALA A 386 2.02 -10.38 15.42
CA ALA A 386 2.76 -9.55 14.47
C ALA A 386 3.78 -8.65 15.18
N MET A 387 3.42 -8.06 16.32
CA MET A 387 4.33 -7.28 17.17
C MET A 387 5.50 -8.12 17.69
N ALA A 388 5.27 -9.36 18.12
CA ALA A 388 6.32 -10.27 18.56
C ALA A 388 7.26 -10.66 17.41
N LEU A 389 6.73 -10.97 16.22
CA LEU A 389 7.53 -11.24 15.02
C LEU A 389 8.38 -10.03 14.62
N TYR A 390 7.80 -8.84 14.69
CA TYR A 390 8.51 -7.59 14.42
C TYR A 390 9.64 -7.37 15.43
N TYR A 391 9.39 -7.65 16.72
CA TYR A 391 10.42 -7.58 17.76
C TYR A 391 11.58 -8.55 17.51
N LEU A 392 11.28 -9.78 17.08
CA LEU A 392 12.31 -10.75 16.67
C LEU A 392 13.10 -10.25 15.45
N ALA A 393 12.41 -9.67 14.46
CA ALA A 393 13.08 -9.07 13.30
C ALA A 393 14.06 -7.96 13.71
N VAL A 394 13.65 -7.07 14.64
CA VAL A 394 14.50 -6.00 15.17
C VAL A 394 15.73 -6.55 15.88
N LYS A 395 15.59 -7.64 16.66
CA LYS A 395 16.73 -8.31 17.30
C LYS A 395 17.75 -8.87 16.32
N LEU A 396 17.34 -9.22 15.10
CA LEU A 396 18.24 -9.72 14.07
C LEU A 396 18.94 -8.61 13.28
N LEU A 397 18.51 -7.34 13.39
CA LEU A 397 19.09 -6.23 12.64
C LEU A 397 20.59 -6.00 12.92
N PRO A 398 21.11 -6.11 14.16
CA PRO A 398 22.55 -5.93 14.40
C PRO A 398 23.41 -6.96 13.65
N ALA A 399 23.06 -8.25 13.70
CA ALA A 399 23.76 -9.30 12.96
C ALA A 399 23.61 -9.13 11.44
N ARG A 400 22.47 -8.60 10.99
CA ARG A 400 22.22 -8.29 9.57
C ARG A 400 23.15 -7.21 9.02
N ARG A 401 23.50 -6.20 9.80
CA ARG A 401 24.26 -5.03 9.32
C ARG A 401 25.60 -5.40 8.68
N GLN A 402 26.29 -6.40 9.23
CA GLN A 402 27.62 -6.81 8.76
C GLN A 402 27.59 -7.32 7.32
N TRP A 403 26.78 -8.35 7.05
CA TRP A 403 26.75 -8.96 5.71
C TRP A 403 26.12 -8.04 4.65
N VAL A 404 25.21 -7.13 5.05
CA VAL A 404 24.67 -6.12 4.13
C VAL A 404 25.74 -5.09 3.76
N ALA A 405 26.57 -4.68 4.72
CA ALA A 405 27.69 -3.78 4.44
C ALA A 405 28.71 -4.41 3.49
N GLU A 406 28.98 -5.71 3.65
CA GLU A 406 29.82 -6.49 2.72
C GLU A 406 29.22 -6.51 1.31
N LEU A 407 27.92 -6.83 1.19
CA LEU A 407 27.21 -6.83 -0.09
C LEU A 407 27.30 -5.46 -0.80
N GLU A 408 27.12 -4.36 -0.05
CA GLU A 408 27.23 -3.01 -0.60
C GLU A 408 28.68 -2.62 -0.94
N ALA A 409 29.67 -3.17 -0.24
CA ALA A 409 31.08 -2.95 -0.55
C ALA A 409 31.48 -3.66 -1.84
N GLU A 410 31.01 -4.89 -2.07
CA GLU A 410 31.24 -5.66 -3.29
C GLU A 410 30.70 -4.93 -4.52
N VAL A 411 29.45 -4.44 -4.46
CA VAL A 411 28.83 -3.70 -5.58
C VAL A 411 29.60 -2.41 -5.87
N ARG A 412 29.98 -1.66 -4.83
CA ARG A 412 30.78 -0.43 -4.98
C ARG A 412 32.18 -0.67 -5.52
N ALA A 413 32.76 -1.85 -5.29
CA ALA A 413 34.06 -2.22 -5.84
C ALA A 413 33.96 -2.47 -7.36
N VAL A 414 32.92 -3.17 -7.80
CA VAL A 414 32.65 -3.41 -9.23
C VAL A 414 32.38 -2.09 -9.96
N GLU A 415 31.54 -1.21 -9.39
CA GLU A 415 31.25 0.09 -10.00
C GLU A 415 32.50 0.98 -10.15
N ARG A 416 33.43 0.94 -9.19
CA ARG A 416 34.68 1.71 -9.27
C ARG A 416 35.65 1.19 -10.33
N VAL A 417 35.63 -0.12 -10.60
CA VAL A 417 36.45 -0.70 -11.68
C VAL A 417 35.87 -0.31 -13.05
N ALA A 418 34.55 -0.26 -13.18
CA ALA A 418 33.89 0.10 -14.44
C ALA A 418 33.98 1.60 -14.82
N GLN A 419 34.30 2.47 -13.86
CA GLN A 419 34.48 3.92 -14.07
C GLN A 419 35.93 4.32 -14.39
N ARG A 420 36.89 3.38 -14.32
CA ARG A 420 38.29 3.55 -14.73
C ARG A 420 38.49 2.97 -16.10
#